data_AF-A0A7S4FUC9-F1
#
_entry.id   AF-A0A7S4FUC9-F1
#
_cell.length_a   1.000
_cell.length_b   1.000
_cell.length_c   1.000
_cell.angle_alpha   90.00
_cell.angle_beta   90.00
_cell.angle_gamma   90.00
#
_symmetry.space_group_name_H-M   'P 1'
#
loop_
_entity.id
_entity.type
_entity.pdbx_description
1 polymer ?
#
loop_
_entity_poly.entity_id
_entity_poly.type
_entity_poly.pdbx_seq_one_letter_code
_entity_poly.pdbx_strand_id
1 'polypeptide(L)'
;VIRSVGYYLLSITRTDTAIQVLNTLLNVVPGEPHTHIDIALAWFLWLRQHGRECKDSKTVGTRILHILQHLSTVVKRPWQSKWVDIEWPALVLLTWVTKWAEAQGIREPWSCTGLPRTLQVQHLLPMDLFLWCAWDTDHTAVDLCVLEPSEKEVSSSEPYSQHNNAVLTTDCLEGYGPMCYVCMKGEQGPYHVTCRHKTTHRDSSITGPTRAVILGVRNMGNFGIEDVTYRCIRLIPDQQKSGLITIPLLPAGGAGRPPAG
;
A
#
# COMPACT_ATOMS: atom_id res chain seq x y z
N VAL A 1 -15.43 -6.06 6.45
CA VAL A 1 -15.12 -7.43 6.96
C VAL A 1 -14.34 -8.32 5.98
N ILE A 2 -14.83 -8.62 4.77
CA ILE A 2 -14.10 -9.52 3.84
C ILE A 2 -12.72 -8.93 3.44
N ARG A 3 -12.64 -7.62 3.21
CA ARG A 3 -11.39 -6.91 2.89
C ARG A 3 -10.33 -7.05 3.99
N SER A 4 -10.67 -6.86 5.27
CA SER A 4 -9.71 -7.07 6.37
C SER A 4 -9.24 -8.51 6.49
N VAL A 5 -10.08 -9.49 6.17
CA VAL A 5 -9.66 -10.89 6.11
C VAL A 5 -8.61 -11.07 5.00
N GLY A 6 -8.84 -10.50 3.81
CA GLY A 6 -7.84 -10.50 2.73
C GLY A 6 -6.50 -9.92 3.17
N TYR A 7 -6.52 -8.73 3.77
CA TYR A 7 -5.30 -8.10 4.29
C TYR A 7 -4.64 -8.87 5.44
N TYR A 8 -5.41 -9.46 6.35
CA TYR A 8 -4.87 -10.31 7.40
C TYR A 8 -4.14 -11.52 6.79
N LEU A 9 -4.72 -12.17 5.80
CA LEU A 9 -4.08 -13.28 5.09
C LEU A 9 -2.79 -12.85 4.39
N LEU A 10 -2.73 -11.65 3.80
CA LEU A 10 -1.49 -11.08 3.27
C LEU A 10 -0.42 -10.91 4.37
N SER A 11 -0.82 -10.43 5.55
CA SER A 11 0.10 -10.20 6.67
C SER A 11 0.77 -11.46 7.22
N ILE A 12 0.12 -12.62 7.05
CA ILE A 12 0.64 -13.94 7.43
C ILE A 12 1.10 -14.75 6.21
N THR A 13 1.42 -14.07 5.11
CA THR A 13 1.94 -14.64 3.86
C THR A 13 1.06 -15.73 3.23
N ARG A 14 -0.23 -15.78 3.52
CA ARG A 14 -1.23 -16.66 2.90
C ARG A 14 -1.78 -16.00 1.62
N THR A 15 -0.89 -15.67 0.68
CA THR A 15 -1.22 -14.85 -0.50
C THR A 15 -2.22 -15.53 -1.44
N ASP A 16 -2.15 -16.85 -1.64
CA ASP A 16 -3.14 -17.58 -2.46
C ASP A 16 -4.57 -17.45 -1.92
N THR A 17 -4.75 -17.65 -0.61
CA THR A 17 -6.07 -17.52 0.04
C THR A 17 -6.53 -16.06 0.05
N ALA A 18 -5.61 -15.11 0.24
CA ALA A 18 -5.94 -13.68 0.15
C ALA A 18 -6.50 -13.32 -1.23
N ILE A 19 -5.85 -13.81 -2.30
CA ILE A 19 -6.32 -13.61 -3.68
C ILE A 19 -7.71 -14.20 -3.89
N GLN A 20 -7.98 -15.41 -3.39
CA GLN A 20 -9.31 -16.03 -3.49
C GLN A 20 -10.39 -15.17 -2.80
N VAL A 21 -10.13 -14.74 -1.57
CA VAL A 21 -11.06 -13.90 -0.79
C VAL A 21 -11.34 -12.57 -1.50
N LEU A 22 -10.30 -11.91 -2.01
CA LEU A 22 -10.44 -10.63 -2.71
C LEU A 22 -11.14 -10.77 -4.08
N ASN A 23 -10.93 -11.88 -4.79
CA ASN A 23 -11.69 -12.18 -6.01
C ASN A 23 -13.18 -12.41 -5.71
N THR A 24 -13.52 -13.08 -4.60
CA THR A 24 -14.92 -13.19 -4.16
C THR A 24 -15.50 -11.80 -3.89
N LEU A 25 -14.73 -10.92 -3.25
CA LEU A 25 -15.17 -9.54 -3.01
C LEU A 25 -15.43 -8.78 -4.32
N LEU A 26 -14.59 -8.95 -5.35
CA LEU A 26 -14.78 -8.30 -6.65
C LEU A 26 -16.09 -8.71 -7.31
N ASN A 27 -16.50 -9.97 -7.17
CA ASN A 27 -17.78 -10.44 -7.70
C ASN A 27 -19.00 -9.82 -6.98
N VAL A 28 -18.83 -9.44 -5.71
CA VAL A 28 -19.89 -8.83 -4.89
C VAL A 28 -19.95 -7.31 -5.12
N VAL A 29 -18.79 -6.65 -5.20
CA VAL A 29 -18.67 -5.18 -5.36
C VAL A 29 -17.74 -4.80 -6.53
N PRO A 30 -18.10 -5.12 -7.79
CA PRO A 30 -17.24 -4.85 -8.96
C PRO A 30 -17.10 -3.35 -9.28
N GLY A 31 -17.92 -2.51 -8.64
CA GLY A 31 -17.91 -1.06 -8.82
C GLY A 31 -16.89 -0.31 -7.97
N GLU A 32 -16.12 -0.98 -7.11
CA GLU A 32 -15.18 -0.32 -6.19
C GLU A 32 -13.73 -0.36 -6.71
N PRO A 33 -13.02 0.78 -6.79
CA PRO A 33 -11.62 0.82 -7.21
C PRO A 33 -10.71 0.07 -6.24
N HIS A 34 -11.00 0.16 -4.94
CA HIS A 34 -10.27 -0.49 -3.85
C HIS A 34 -10.03 -1.98 -4.11
N THR A 35 -11.06 -2.71 -4.53
CA THR A 35 -10.95 -4.15 -4.73
C THR A 35 -10.00 -4.50 -5.88
N HIS A 36 -9.97 -3.69 -6.94
CA HIS A 36 -8.98 -3.86 -8.02
C HIS A 36 -7.55 -3.65 -7.51
N ILE A 37 -7.35 -2.60 -6.70
CA ILE A 37 -6.07 -2.30 -6.08
C ILE A 37 -5.63 -3.43 -5.13
N ASP A 38 -6.52 -3.88 -4.25
CA ASP A 38 -6.27 -4.94 -3.26
C ASP A 38 -5.83 -6.24 -3.97
N ILE A 39 -6.54 -6.62 -5.03
CA ILE A 39 -6.22 -7.80 -5.85
C ILE A 39 -4.86 -7.64 -6.52
N ALA A 40 -4.58 -6.49 -7.12
CA ALA A 40 -3.31 -6.20 -7.75
C ALA A 40 -2.14 -6.30 -6.75
N LEU A 41 -2.30 -5.72 -5.56
CA LEU A 41 -1.33 -5.81 -4.48
C LEU A 41 -1.11 -7.26 -4.04
N ALA A 42 -2.20 -8.01 -3.82
CA ALA A 42 -2.13 -9.41 -3.40
C ALA A 42 -1.38 -10.29 -4.43
N TRP A 43 -1.70 -10.15 -5.71
CA TRP A 43 -1.00 -10.84 -6.80
C TRP A 43 0.47 -10.44 -6.89
N PHE A 44 0.77 -9.16 -6.68
CA PHE A 44 2.15 -8.69 -6.73
C PHE A 44 2.99 -9.26 -5.59
N LEU A 45 2.44 -9.30 -4.37
CA LEU A 45 3.10 -9.91 -3.21
C LEU A 45 3.29 -11.41 -3.40
N TRP A 46 2.29 -12.10 -3.97
CA TRP A 46 2.41 -13.49 -4.37
C TRP A 46 3.57 -13.71 -5.34
N LEU A 47 3.68 -12.86 -6.38
CA LEU A 47 4.76 -12.91 -7.36
C LEU A 47 6.13 -12.66 -6.72
N ARG A 48 6.20 -11.82 -5.70
CA ARG A 48 7.46 -11.58 -5.01
C ARG A 48 7.90 -12.74 -4.13
N GLN A 49 6.95 -13.46 -3.55
CA GLN A 49 7.22 -14.68 -2.77
C GLN A 49 7.65 -15.84 -3.67
N HIS A 50 6.94 -16.06 -4.78
CA HIS A 50 7.09 -17.27 -5.59
C HIS A 50 7.80 -17.04 -6.93
N GLY A 51 7.88 -15.81 -7.42
CA GLY A 51 8.37 -15.49 -8.77
C GLY A 51 9.86 -15.74 -8.97
N ARG A 52 10.67 -15.72 -7.90
CA ARG A 52 12.08 -16.13 -7.98
C ARG A 52 12.24 -17.65 -8.13
N GLU A 53 11.29 -18.42 -7.64
CA GLU A 53 11.28 -19.90 -7.69
C GLU A 53 10.50 -20.42 -8.91
N CYS A 54 9.58 -19.61 -9.43
CA CYS A 54 8.76 -19.93 -10.59
C CYS A 54 9.62 -19.89 -11.87
N LYS A 55 10.10 -21.07 -12.30
CA LYS A 55 10.87 -21.23 -13.55
C LYS A 55 10.04 -20.97 -14.81
N ASP A 56 8.71 -20.90 -14.70
CA ASP A 56 7.83 -20.65 -15.84
C ASP A 56 7.62 -19.15 -16.07
N SER A 57 8.46 -18.59 -16.94
CA SER A 57 8.39 -17.20 -17.40
C SER A 57 7.01 -16.82 -17.97
N LYS A 58 6.29 -17.77 -18.58
CA LYS A 58 4.95 -17.52 -19.14
C LYS A 58 3.93 -17.26 -18.03
N THR A 59 3.94 -18.08 -16.98
CA THR A 59 3.06 -17.89 -15.82
C THR A 59 3.34 -16.57 -15.10
N VAL A 60 4.62 -16.21 -14.93
CA VAL A 60 5.01 -14.91 -14.34
C VAL A 60 4.50 -13.74 -15.20
N GLY A 61 4.71 -13.81 -16.52
CA GLY A 61 4.22 -12.81 -17.47
C GLY A 61 2.71 -12.62 -17.44
N THR A 62 1.93 -13.72 -17.47
CA THR A 62 0.46 -13.66 -17.40
C THR A 62 -0.04 -13.00 -16.11
N ARG A 63 0.59 -13.30 -14.96
CA ARG A 63 0.23 -12.68 -13.68
C ARG A 63 0.56 -11.20 -13.63
N ILE A 64 1.69 -10.78 -14.20
CA ILE A 64 2.04 -9.36 -14.31
C ILE A 64 1.01 -8.62 -15.16
N LEU A 65 0.63 -9.18 -16.32
CA LEU A 65 -0.41 -8.58 -17.17
C LEU A 65 -1.73 -8.43 -16.40
N HIS A 66 -2.11 -9.43 -15.60
CA HIS A 66 -3.30 -9.37 -14.75
C HIS A 66 -3.22 -8.22 -13.72
N ILE A 67 -2.09 -8.06 -13.03
CA ILE A 67 -1.86 -6.96 -12.09
C ILE A 67 -1.96 -5.60 -12.79
N LEU A 68 -1.25 -5.46 -13.92
CA LEU A 68 -1.25 -4.22 -14.70
C LEU A 68 -2.66 -3.87 -15.19
N GLN A 69 -3.46 -4.86 -15.58
CA GLN A 69 -4.84 -4.66 -15.99
C GLN A 69 -5.69 -4.08 -14.86
N HIS A 70 -5.65 -4.68 -13.65
CA HIS A 70 -6.42 -4.18 -12.51
C HIS A 70 -6.05 -2.73 -12.17
N LEU A 71 -4.75 -2.42 -12.07
CA LEU A 71 -4.31 -1.07 -11.73
C LEU A 71 -4.62 -0.06 -12.85
N SER A 72 -4.48 -0.46 -14.11
CA SER A 72 -4.83 0.39 -15.26
C SER A 72 -6.33 0.65 -15.33
N THR A 73 -7.18 -0.29 -14.93
CA THR A 73 -8.63 -0.06 -14.80
C THR A 73 -8.92 1.06 -13.81
N VAL A 74 -8.20 1.09 -12.68
CA VAL A 74 -8.35 2.15 -11.68
C VAL A 74 -7.92 3.50 -12.24
N VAL A 75 -6.79 3.58 -12.95
CA VAL A 75 -6.33 4.86 -13.50
C VAL A 75 -7.20 5.37 -14.66
N LYS A 76 -7.79 4.48 -15.47
CA LYS A 76 -8.55 4.88 -16.68
C LYS A 76 -10.01 5.23 -16.43
N ARG A 77 -10.63 4.60 -15.44
CA ARG A 77 -12.08 4.68 -15.24
C ARG A 77 -12.42 5.93 -14.41
N PRO A 78 -13.44 6.71 -14.79
CA PRO A 78 -13.97 7.73 -13.90
C PRO A 78 -14.64 7.08 -12.69
N TRP A 79 -14.22 7.49 -11.50
CA TRP A 79 -14.73 7.02 -10.22
C TRP A 79 -15.71 8.00 -9.61
N GLN A 80 -16.51 7.53 -8.64
CA GLN A 80 -17.40 8.42 -7.90
C GLN A 80 -16.58 9.46 -7.14
N SER A 81 -17.10 10.69 -7.00
CA SER A 81 -16.40 11.82 -6.37
C SER A 81 -16.01 11.57 -4.91
N LYS A 82 -16.56 10.55 -4.25
CA LYS A 82 -16.15 10.13 -2.90
C LYS A 82 -14.79 9.42 -2.86
N TRP A 83 -14.28 8.96 -4.00
CA TRP A 83 -12.97 8.28 -4.13
C TRP A 83 -11.94 9.19 -4.80
N VAL A 84 -11.75 10.37 -4.22
CA VAL A 84 -10.78 11.36 -4.70
C VAL A 84 -9.37 10.77 -4.64
N ASP A 85 -8.58 11.00 -5.69
CA ASP A 85 -7.16 10.63 -5.82
C ASP A 85 -6.85 9.12 -5.71
N ILE A 86 -7.85 8.24 -5.85
CA ILE A 86 -7.65 6.78 -5.78
C ILE A 86 -6.73 6.25 -6.88
N GLU A 87 -6.57 7.00 -7.97
CA GLU A 87 -5.64 6.74 -9.05
C GLU A 87 -4.18 6.83 -8.59
N TRP A 88 -3.87 7.66 -7.58
CA TRP A 88 -2.50 7.90 -7.15
C TRP A 88 -1.86 6.66 -6.48
N PRO A 89 -2.50 6.00 -5.49
CA PRO A 89 -2.04 4.70 -5.00
C PRO A 89 -1.87 3.67 -6.12
N ALA A 90 -2.77 3.65 -7.10
CA ALA A 90 -2.67 2.74 -8.24
C ALA A 90 -1.45 3.05 -9.13
N LEU A 91 -1.11 4.33 -9.35
CA LEU A 91 0.08 4.76 -10.09
C LEU A 91 1.39 4.41 -9.37
N VAL A 92 1.42 4.54 -8.04
CA VAL A 92 2.57 4.11 -7.23
C VAL A 92 2.78 2.60 -7.35
N LEU A 93 1.71 1.81 -7.21
CA LEU A 93 1.79 0.35 -7.40
C LEU A 93 2.16 -0.04 -8.84
N LEU A 94 1.63 0.64 -9.86
CA LEU A 94 2.03 0.40 -11.26
C LEU A 94 3.52 0.60 -11.44
N THR A 95 4.07 1.66 -10.86
CA THR A 95 5.51 1.96 -10.93
C THR A 95 6.33 0.89 -10.23
N TRP A 96 5.88 0.38 -9.09
CA TRP A 96 6.54 -0.70 -8.35
C TRP A 96 6.55 -2.02 -9.13
N VAL A 97 5.38 -2.40 -9.66
CA VAL A 97 5.20 -3.64 -10.42
C VAL A 97 6.01 -3.59 -11.71
N THR A 98 5.96 -2.48 -12.44
CA THR A 98 6.70 -2.34 -13.71
C THR A 98 8.20 -2.36 -13.48
N LYS A 99 8.72 -1.68 -12.45
CA LYS A 99 10.14 -1.76 -12.08
C LYS A 99 10.56 -3.17 -11.65
N TRP A 100 9.72 -3.86 -10.91
CA TRP A 100 10.01 -5.24 -10.51
C TRP A 100 10.05 -6.18 -11.73
N ALA A 101 9.09 -6.05 -12.63
CA ALA A 101 9.02 -6.82 -13.87
C ALA A 101 10.27 -6.56 -14.76
N GLU A 102 10.68 -5.30 -14.91
CA GLU A 102 11.93 -4.93 -15.59
C GLU A 102 13.14 -5.62 -14.96
N ALA A 103 13.23 -5.64 -13.62
CA ALA A 103 14.29 -6.35 -12.89
C ALA A 103 14.24 -7.88 -13.04
N GLN A 104 13.08 -8.46 -13.39
CA GLN A 104 12.95 -9.87 -13.77
C GLN A 104 13.24 -10.12 -15.26
N GLY A 105 13.65 -9.11 -16.03
CA GLY A 105 13.99 -9.22 -17.45
C GLY A 105 12.80 -9.06 -18.41
N ILE A 106 11.63 -8.66 -17.92
CA ILE A 106 10.47 -8.38 -18.78
C ILE A 106 10.66 -7.02 -19.44
N ARG A 107 10.58 -7.00 -20.77
CA ARG A 107 10.80 -5.78 -21.57
C ARG A 107 9.50 -4.96 -21.67
N GLU A 108 9.63 -3.66 -21.44
CA GLU A 108 8.57 -2.66 -21.60
C GLU A 108 7.21 -3.02 -20.94
N PRO A 109 7.16 -3.44 -19.67
CA PRO A 109 5.91 -3.85 -19.03
C PRO A 109 4.86 -2.72 -18.99
N TRP A 110 5.30 -1.46 -18.94
CA TRP A 110 4.39 -0.31 -18.97
C TRP A 110 3.53 -0.26 -20.24
N SER A 111 4.05 -0.69 -21.39
CA SER A 111 3.30 -0.68 -22.65
C SER A 111 2.02 -1.53 -22.57
N CYS A 112 1.99 -2.55 -21.70
CA CYS A 112 0.82 -3.40 -21.48
C CYS A 112 -0.31 -2.73 -20.67
N THR A 113 -0.04 -1.59 -20.01
CA THR A 113 -1.06 -0.83 -19.27
C THR A 113 -2.04 -0.12 -20.22
N GLY A 114 -1.58 0.21 -21.43
CA GLY A 114 -2.29 1.12 -22.34
C GLY A 114 -2.53 2.51 -21.77
N LEU A 115 -1.72 2.94 -20.78
CA LEU A 115 -1.72 4.29 -20.23
C LEU A 115 -0.67 5.16 -20.96
N PRO A 116 -0.90 6.48 -21.10
CA PRO A 116 0.10 7.40 -21.61
C PRO A 116 1.42 7.31 -20.82
N ARG A 117 2.56 7.45 -21.51
CA ARG A 117 3.89 7.48 -20.85
C ARG A 117 4.04 8.67 -19.87
N THR A 118 3.24 9.72 -20.01
CA THR A 118 3.25 10.87 -19.07
C THR A 118 2.79 10.52 -17.66
N LEU A 119 2.01 9.44 -17.50
CA LEU A 119 1.59 8.93 -16.19
C LEU A 119 2.63 7.98 -15.57
N GLN A 120 3.72 7.72 -16.27
CA GLN A 120 4.78 6.84 -15.81
C GLN A 120 5.68 7.59 -14.82
N VAL A 121 5.38 7.47 -13.53
CA VAL A 121 6.08 8.14 -12.43
C VAL A 121 7.32 7.38 -11.95
N GLN A 122 8.16 6.91 -12.89
CA GLN A 122 9.37 6.12 -12.57
C GLN A 122 10.36 6.84 -11.63
N HIS A 123 10.36 8.17 -11.63
CA HIS A 123 11.19 8.98 -10.75
C HIS A 123 10.81 8.85 -9.26
N LEU A 124 9.67 8.24 -8.93
CA LEU A 124 9.29 7.89 -7.56
C LEU A 124 10.07 6.69 -7.00
N LEU A 125 10.81 5.94 -7.82
CA LEU A 125 11.62 4.82 -7.34
C LEU A 125 13.10 5.01 -7.68
N PRO A 126 14.03 4.59 -6.80
CA PRO A 126 13.77 4.03 -5.48
C PRO A 126 13.30 5.08 -4.46
N MET A 127 12.59 4.64 -3.41
CA MET A 127 12.21 5.48 -2.27
C MET A 127 12.54 4.76 -0.96
N ASP A 128 12.81 5.54 0.09
CA ASP A 128 13.28 4.98 1.37
C ASP A 128 12.14 4.36 2.19
N LEU A 129 10.96 4.99 2.21
CA LEU A 129 9.80 4.48 2.92
C LEU A 129 8.50 4.74 2.16
N PHE A 130 7.72 3.68 1.99
CA PHE A 130 6.33 3.74 1.53
C PHE A 130 5.42 3.16 2.60
N LEU A 131 4.37 3.86 2.96
CA LEU A 131 3.30 3.35 3.82
C LEU A 131 2.00 3.31 3.06
N TRP A 132 1.23 2.26 3.31
CA TRP A 132 -0.08 2.01 2.75
C TRP A 132 -1.04 1.70 3.88
N CYS A 133 -2.05 2.53 4.08
CA CYS A 133 -3.06 2.35 5.11
C CYS A 133 -4.44 2.15 4.48
N ALA A 134 -5.00 0.94 4.62
CA ALA A 134 -6.36 0.61 4.19
C ALA A 134 -7.18 0.07 5.37
N TRP A 135 -8.51 0.09 5.29
CA TRP A 135 -9.39 -0.38 6.36
C TRP A 135 -10.63 -1.12 5.85
N ASP A 136 -11.44 -1.67 6.76
CA ASP A 136 -12.49 -2.65 6.43
C ASP A 136 -13.94 -2.24 6.72
N THR A 137 -14.12 -0.98 7.12
CA THR A 137 -15.43 -0.37 7.38
C THR A 137 -15.67 0.72 6.36
N ASP A 138 -16.80 0.64 5.64
CA ASP A 138 -17.21 1.70 4.71
C ASP A 138 -17.57 2.99 5.46
N HIS A 139 -17.72 4.09 4.72
CA HIS A 139 -18.16 5.39 5.25
C HIS A 139 -17.39 5.83 6.50
N THR A 140 -16.13 5.40 6.59
CA THR A 140 -15.26 5.67 7.74
C THR A 140 -14.10 6.52 7.27
N ALA A 141 -13.96 7.70 7.87
CA ALA A 141 -12.81 8.57 7.66
C ALA A 141 -11.69 8.16 8.63
N VAL A 142 -10.58 7.66 8.07
CA VAL A 142 -9.37 7.32 8.83
C VAL A 142 -8.27 8.32 8.47
N ASP A 143 -7.52 8.76 9.48
CA ASP A 143 -6.31 9.57 9.33
C ASP A 143 -5.08 8.68 9.48
N LEU A 144 -4.11 8.87 8.59
CA LEU A 144 -2.76 8.31 8.72
C LEU A 144 -1.83 9.44 9.16
N CYS A 145 -1.18 9.25 10.29
CA CYS A 145 -0.24 10.21 10.87
C CYS A 145 1.13 9.55 11.02
N VAL A 146 2.16 10.22 10.52
CA VAL A 146 3.55 9.78 10.55
C VAL A 146 4.37 10.83 11.27
N LEU A 147 4.91 10.48 12.43
CA LEU A 147 5.89 11.29 13.12
C LEU A 147 7.29 10.83 12.69
N GLU A 148 7.97 11.71 11.96
CA GLU A 148 9.31 11.51 11.41
C GLU A 148 10.38 11.67 12.51
N PRO A 149 11.62 11.14 12.31
CA PRO A 149 12.71 11.28 13.28
C PRO A 149 13.06 12.73 13.65
N SER A 150 12.82 13.70 12.76
CA SER A 150 12.97 15.14 13.01
C SER A 150 11.89 15.75 13.91
N GLU A 151 10.99 14.93 14.46
CA GLU A 151 9.78 15.33 15.19
C GLU A 151 8.74 16.03 14.30
N LYS A 152 8.92 16.02 12.97
CA LYS A 152 7.92 16.49 12.02
C LYS A 152 6.75 15.50 11.97
N GLU A 153 5.55 15.97 12.28
CA GLU A 153 4.32 15.20 12.06
C GLU A 153 3.80 15.48 10.63
N VAL A 154 3.57 14.40 9.87
CA VAL A 154 2.92 14.43 8.55
C VAL A 154 1.56 13.75 8.69
N SER A 155 0.50 14.46 8.35
CA SER A 155 -0.90 14.03 8.46
C SER A 155 -1.74 14.66 7.36
N SER A 156 -3.03 14.34 7.25
CA SER A 156 -3.84 14.99 6.19
C SER A 156 -3.94 16.51 6.34
N SER A 157 -3.82 17.05 7.55
CA SER A 157 -3.79 18.50 7.80
C SER A 157 -2.45 19.14 7.42
N GLU A 158 -1.37 18.37 7.42
CA GLU A 158 -0.05 18.84 7.04
C GLU A 158 0.66 17.75 6.21
N PRO A 159 0.28 17.59 4.93
CA PRO A 159 0.59 16.37 4.17
C PRO A 159 1.99 16.35 3.56
N TYR A 160 2.80 17.38 3.77
CA TYR A 160 4.13 17.50 3.15
C TYR A 160 5.24 17.66 4.21
N SER A 161 6.30 16.87 4.07
CA SER A 161 7.58 17.10 4.73
C SER A 161 8.62 17.47 3.68
N GLN A 162 9.03 18.75 3.68
CA GLN A 162 10.03 19.25 2.75
C GLN A 162 11.42 18.63 3.00
N HIS A 163 11.75 18.37 4.27
CA HIS A 163 13.05 17.82 4.65
C HIS A 163 13.27 16.42 4.07
N ASN A 164 12.27 15.55 4.22
CA ASN A 164 12.33 14.17 3.74
C ASN A 164 11.82 13.98 2.31
N ASN A 165 11.45 15.08 1.64
CA ASN A 165 10.71 15.06 0.38
C ASN A 165 9.56 14.03 0.42
N ALA A 166 8.78 14.09 1.51
CA ALA A 166 7.73 13.15 1.79
C ALA A 166 6.35 13.78 1.61
N VAL A 167 5.42 12.97 1.13
CA VAL A 167 4.03 13.37 0.88
C VAL A 167 3.07 12.29 1.35
N LEU A 168 2.02 12.71 2.05
CA LEU A 168 0.84 11.90 2.33
C LEU A 168 -0.21 12.18 1.27
N THR A 169 -0.81 11.13 0.70
CA THR A 169 -1.93 11.26 -0.23
C THR A 169 -3.12 11.91 0.45
N THR A 170 -3.91 12.61 -0.35
CA THR A 170 -5.09 13.34 0.12
C THR A 170 -6.08 12.44 0.86
N ASP A 171 -6.89 13.10 1.67
CA ASP A 171 -7.89 12.53 2.54
C ASP A 171 -8.89 11.63 1.80
N CYS A 172 -8.97 10.36 2.24
CA CYS A 172 -10.07 9.48 1.90
C CYS A 172 -11.12 9.61 3.01
N LEU A 173 -11.99 10.62 2.87
CA LEU A 173 -13.08 10.91 3.81
C LEU A 173 -14.13 9.79 3.86
N GLU A 174 -14.24 9.01 2.78
CA GLU A 174 -15.17 7.88 2.67
C GLU A 174 -14.53 6.72 1.92
N GLY A 175 -14.92 5.49 2.27
CA GLY A 175 -14.47 4.27 1.63
C GLY A 175 -13.53 3.48 2.52
N TYR A 176 -12.45 2.93 1.94
CA TYR A 176 -11.61 1.91 2.56
C TYR A 176 -10.11 2.24 2.47
N GLY A 177 -9.76 3.47 2.09
CA GLY A 177 -8.40 3.91 1.75
C GLY A 177 -8.03 3.56 0.30
N PRO A 178 -6.79 3.19 -0.01
CA PRO A 178 -5.63 3.39 0.84
C PRO A 178 -5.27 4.87 0.94
N MET A 179 -4.84 5.30 2.13
CA MET A 179 -3.99 6.48 2.26
C MET A 179 -2.53 6.04 2.20
N CYS A 180 -1.72 6.72 1.39
CA CYS A 180 -0.32 6.39 1.22
C CYS A 180 0.60 7.52 1.70
N TYR A 181 1.67 7.17 2.41
CA TYR A 181 2.77 8.09 2.68
C TYR A 181 3.98 7.64 1.85
N VAL A 182 4.51 8.56 1.04
CA VAL A 182 5.64 8.34 0.14
C VAL A 182 6.79 9.21 0.64
N CYS A 183 7.89 8.59 1.04
CA CYS A 183 9.09 9.28 1.49
C CYS A 183 10.28 8.89 0.62
N MET A 184 10.70 9.85 -0.21
CA MET A 184 11.77 9.64 -1.18
C MET A 184 13.16 9.63 -0.55
N LYS A 185 13.36 10.45 0.49
CA LYS A 185 14.65 10.62 1.19
C LYS A 185 14.39 10.62 2.68
N GLY A 186 14.36 9.44 3.27
CA GLY A 186 14.08 9.25 4.69
C GLY A 186 15.30 9.55 5.55
N GLU A 187 15.14 10.41 6.53
CA GLU A 187 16.10 10.55 7.62
C GLU A 187 16.20 9.25 8.44
N GLN A 188 17.38 8.99 9.00
CA GLN A 188 17.60 7.77 9.76
C GLN A 188 16.93 7.88 11.13
N GLY A 189 16.26 6.81 11.55
CA GLY A 189 15.61 6.77 12.85
C GLY A 189 14.23 6.12 12.82
N PRO A 190 13.53 6.15 13.96
CA PRO A 190 12.19 5.59 14.08
C PRO A 190 11.15 6.52 13.45
N TYR A 191 10.39 6.00 12.50
CA TYR A 191 9.13 6.60 12.05
C TYR A 191 7.99 6.02 12.87
N HIS A 192 7.25 6.88 13.54
CA HIS A 192 6.11 6.50 14.37
C HIS A 192 4.83 6.70 13.59
N VAL A 193 4.24 5.59 13.15
CA VAL A 193 3.01 5.57 12.35
C VAL A 193 1.83 5.30 13.24
N THR A 194 0.78 6.11 13.11
CA THR A 194 -0.47 5.95 13.85
C THR A 194 -1.66 6.13 12.92
N CYS A 195 -2.77 5.45 13.24
CA CYS A 195 -4.05 5.66 12.57
C CYS A 195 -5.14 6.02 13.57
N ARG A 196 -6.08 6.85 13.15
CA ARG A 196 -7.21 7.26 14.00
C ARG A 196 -8.45 7.56 13.17
N HIS A 197 -9.62 7.52 13.80
CA HIS A 197 -10.83 8.05 13.19
C HIS A 197 -10.74 9.58 13.08
N LYS A 198 -11.15 10.16 11.95
CA LYS A 198 -11.20 11.62 11.76
C LYS A 198 -12.42 12.28 12.38
N THR A 199 -13.56 11.60 12.38
CA THR A 199 -14.84 12.17 12.81
C THR A 199 -15.44 11.43 14.01
N THR A 200 -16.26 12.14 14.77
CA THR A 200 -17.12 11.63 15.84
C THR A 200 -18.42 11.00 15.33
N HIS A 201 -18.66 10.94 14.01
CA HIS A 201 -19.85 10.30 13.44
C HIS A 201 -19.66 8.78 13.40
N ARG A 202 -20.31 8.14 14.37
CA ARG A 202 -20.20 6.74 14.76
C ARG A 202 -21.35 5.93 14.16
N ASP A 203 -21.18 5.40 12.96
CA ASP A 203 -22.05 4.31 12.47
C ASP A 203 -21.39 2.94 12.62
N SER A 204 -20.53 2.77 13.65
CA SER A 204 -19.93 1.47 14.01
C SER A 204 -20.80 0.64 14.96
N SER A 205 -22.00 1.11 15.32
CA SER A 205 -22.92 0.39 16.22
C SER A 205 -23.37 -0.96 15.64
N ILE A 206 -23.33 -1.12 14.31
CA ILE A 206 -23.78 -2.34 13.60
C ILE A 206 -22.61 -3.20 13.08
N THR A 207 -21.44 -2.61 12.78
CA THR A 207 -20.35 -3.29 12.03
C THR A 207 -19.14 -3.72 12.87
N GLY A 208 -19.10 -3.38 14.17
CA GLY A 208 -17.97 -3.67 15.05
C GLY A 208 -16.79 -2.71 14.84
N PRO A 209 -15.67 -2.88 15.58
CA PRO A 209 -14.55 -1.94 15.52
C PRO A 209 -13.82 -2.02 14.18
N THR A 210 -13.56 -0.87 13.56
CA THR A 210 -12.78 -0.74 12.32
C THR A 210 -11.38 -1.30 12.51
N ARG A 211 -10.91 -2.07 11.53
CA ARG A 211 -9.54 -2.54 11.45
C ARG A 211 -8.82 -1.84 10.31
N ALA A 212 -7.74 -1.17 10.64
CA ALA A 212 -6.81 -0.63 9.65
C ALA A 212 -5.62 -1.59 9.48
N VAL A 213 -5.08 -1.61 8.27
CA VAL A 213 -3.93 -2.40 7.89
C VAL A 213 -2.89 -1.42 7.37
N ILE A 214 -1.73 -1.44 8.00
CA ILE A 214 -0.56 -0.70 7.56
C ILE A 214 0.41 -1.69 6.91
N LEU A 215 0.68 -1.46 5.63
CA LEU A 215 1.76 -2.07 4.88
C LEU A 215 2.89 -1.03 4.79
N GLY A 216 4.05 -1.35 5.35
CA GLY A 216 5.25 -0.52 5.24
C GLY A 216 6.29 -1.20 4.35
N VAL A 217 6.80 -0.49 3.36
CA VAL A 217 7.87 -0.96 2.47
C VAL A 217 9.07 -0.04 2.62
N ARG A 218 10.18 -0.58 3.12
CA ARG A 218 11.46 0.12 3.22
C ARG A 218 12.33 -0.18 2.00
N ASN A 219 13.10 0.81 1.54
CA ASN A 219 13.95 0.71 0.34
C ASN A 219 13.16 0.26 -0.91
N MET A 220 11.94 0.76 -1.07
CA MET A 220 11.05 0.37 -2.15
C MET A 220 11.70 0.65 -3.52
N GLY A 221 11.68 -0.34 -4.41
CA GLY A 221 12.38 -0.32 -5.70
C GLY A 221 13.80 -0.85 -5.65
N ASN A 222 14.44 -0.96 -4.47
CA ASN A 222 15.72 -1.62 -4.28
C ASN A 222 15.51 -3.10 -3.94
N PHE A 223 15.06 -3.91 -4.91
CA PHE A 223 14.56 -5.27 -4.70
C PHE A 223 15.51 -6.28 -4.03
N GLY A 224 16.80 -5.95 -3.87
CA GLY A 224 17.77 -6.75 -3.11
C GLY A 224 17.73 -6.54 -1.61
N ILE A 225 17.30 -5.36 -1.14
CA ILE A 225 17.28 -4.94 0.28
C ILE A 225 15.91 -4.37 0.71
N GLU A 226 14.92 -4.50 -0.16
CA GLU A 226 13.56 -4.05 0.11
C GLU A 226 12.94 -4.93 1.20
N ASP A 227 12.35 -4.28 2.21
CA ASP A 227 11.74 -4.95 3.36
C ASP A 227 10.27 -4.57 3.47
N VAL A 228 9.41 -5.57 3.66
CA VAL A 228 7.96 -5.41 3.69
C VAL A 228 7.43 -5.82 5.05
N THR A 229 6.70 -4.91 5.69
CA THR A 229 6.12 -5.11 7.02
C THR A 229 4.61 -4.93 6.96
N TYR A 230 3.89 -5.76 7.73
CA TYR A 230 2.44 -5.66 7.88
C TYR A 230 2.08 -5.50 9.34
N ARG A 231 1.11 -4.64 9.60
CA ARG A 231 0.47 -4.53 10.90
C ARG A 231 -1.02 -4.31 10.72
N CYS A 232 -1.82 -5.14 11.36
CA CYS A 232 -3.24 -4.94 11.50
C CYS A 232 -3.50 -4.31 12.86
N ILE A 233 -4.16 -3.17 12.87
CA ILE A 233 -4.50 -2.41 14.07
C ILE A 233 -6.00 -2.28 14.17
N ARG A 234 -6.52 -2.51 15.38
CA ARG A 234 -7.91 -2.20 15.69
C ARG A 234 -7.99 -0.73 16.05
N LEU A 235 -8.84 0.02 15.37
CA LEU A 235 -9.14 1.39 15.73
C LEU A 235 -10.17 1.35 16.87
N ILE A 236 -9.83 1.97 18.00
CA ILE A 236 -10.69 2.06 19.17
C ILE A 236 -11.38 3.42 19.13
N PRO A 237 -12.73 3.49 19.20
CA PRO A 237 -13.43 4.75 19.35
C PRO A 237 -12.91 5.51 20.59
N ASP A 238 -12.73 6.82 20.48
CA ASP A 238 -12.30 7.74 21.56
C ASP A 238 -10.83 7.72 21.99
N GLN A 239 -9.95 6.98 21.30
CA GLN A 239 -8.51 7.18 21.45
C GLN A 239 -7.97 8.20 20.45
N GLN A 240 -7.26 9.23 20.94
CA GLN A 240 -6.64 10.26 20.09
C GLN A 240 -5.60 9.68 19.11
N LYS A 241 -4.95 8.56 19.46
CA LYS A 241 -4.03 7.80 18.61
C LYS A 241 -4.26 6.30 18.86
N SER A 242 -4.61 5.53 17.84
CA SER A 242 -4.69 4.06 17.90
C SER A 242 -3.55 3.44 17.10
N GLY A 243 -2.97 2.35 17.60
CA GLY A 243 -1.99 1.55 16.87
C GLY A 243 -0.71 2.30 16.51
N LEU A 244 0.17 2.52 17.50
CA LEU A 244 1.53 3.00 17.24
C LEU A 244 2.36 1.86 16.65
N ILE A 245 2.87 2.10 15.44
CA ILE A 245 3.81 1.21 14.76
C ILE A 245 5.10 1.99 14.56
N THR A 246 6.19 1.46 15.08
CA THR A 246 7.51 2.04 14.86
C THR A 246 8.19 1.32 13.71
N ILE A 247 8.53 2.07 12.66
CA ILE A 247 9.27 1.57 11.50
C ILE A 247 10.65 2.21 11.53
N PRO A 248 11.73 1.45 11.83
CA PRO A 248 13.07 1.99 11.80
C PRO A 248 13.56 2.12 10.36
N LEU A 249 13.98 3.33 9.96
CA LEU A 249 14.83 3.51 8.78
C LEU A 249 16.30 3.44 9.21
N LEU A 250 16.99 2.41 8.72
CA LEU A 250 18.39 2.12 9.01
C LEU A 250 19.27 2.59 7.85
N PRO A 251 20.54 2.95 8.10
CA PRO A 251 21.48 3.29 7.04
C PRO A 251 21.61 2.16 6.00
N ALA A 252 21.63 2.53 4.72
CA ALA A 252 21.87 1.62 3.61
C ALA A 252 23.26 0.95 3.78
N GLY A 253 23.28 -0.32 4.20
CA GLY A 253 24.50 -1.10 4.44
C GLY A 253 24.56 -1.86 5.77
N GLY A 254 23.63 -1.60 6.70
CA GLY A 254 23.52 -2.33 7.96
C GLY A 254 22.74 -3.63 7.84
N ALA A 255 23.20 -4.59 7.05
CA ALA A 255 22.72 -5.97 7.20
C ALA A 255 23.11 -6.42 8.61
N GLY A 256 22.14 -6.43 9.52
CA GLY A 256 22.31 -6.96 10.86
C GLY A 256 22.80 -8.40 10.76
N ARG A 257 24.09 -8.60 11.06
CA ARG A 257 24.61 -9.92 11.38
C ARG A 257 23.77 -10.41 12.56
N PRO A 258 23.14 -11.60 12.51
CA PRO A 258 22.49 -12.14 13.69
C PRO A 258 23.53 -12.25 14.81
N PRO A 259 23.16 -12.01 16.08
CA PRO A 259 24.09 -12.20 17.18
C PRO A 259 24.54 -13.67 17.16
N ALA A 260 25.85 -13.87 17.02
CA ALA A 260 26.48 -15.13 17.38
C ALA A 260 26.60 -15.12 18.91
N GLY A 261 25.86 -15.99 19.58
CA GLY A 261 25.85 -16.15 21.03
C GLY A 261 24.58 -16.81 21.52
#